data_AF-A0A1D8PTV9-F1
#
_entry.id   AF-A0A1D8PTV9-F1
#
_cell.length_a   1.000
_cell.length_b   1.000
_cell.length_c   1.000
_cell.angle_alpha   90.00
_cell.angle_beta   90.00
_cell.angle_gamma   90.00
#
_symmetry.space_group_name_H-M   'P 1'
#
loop_
_entity.id
_entity.type
_entity.pdbx_description
1 polymer ?
#
loop_
_entity_poly.entity_id
_entity_poly.type
_entity_poly.pdbx_seq_one_letter_code
_entity_poly.pdbx_strand_id
1 'polypeptide(L)'
;MSFNRVETFILHRIFVDLNKDLFEKITQEPIVSRVKTGSKYIPYEYIVQSPTTTILKNQIAVYNAISEKIQELPITENNFELIIYGLEYQYLHLKFRTLERKDVVDIIGYVISTSDGKFGITNLVESIQLIIDPKLRVVVDDFASFTKTFPNLTKTSLNHALAITYAYGIFFYPVVHNVLNCTKNVKLMRDFMRYYYLRYLQNPNDEFIDITQEAYNFCKENFPNDIEQKTNQVIDEMTLSVLSSTLGLLDSLETSKLEYKQRRIGYQYTRGSL
;
A
#
# COMPACT_ATOMS: atom_id res chain seq x y z
N MET A 1 -18.41 20.15 -1.99
CA MET A 1 -18.71 18.94 -2.79
C MET A 1 -20.16 18.54 -2.58
N SER A 2 -20.94 18.28 -3.63
CA SER A 2 -22.25 17.67 -3.45
C SER A 2 -22.07 16.20 -3.11
N PHE A 3 -22.55 15.75 -1.95
CA PHE A 3 -22.63 14.34 -1.57
C PHE A 3 -23.17 13.45 -2.72
N ASN A 4 -24.08 14.00 -3.53
CA ASN A 4 -24.59 13.37 -4.76
C ASN A 4 -23.50 12.93 -5.74
N ARG A 5 -22.39 13.68 -5.93
CA ARG A 5 -21.32 13.28 -6.87
C ARG A 5 -20.63 12.02 -6.40
N VAL A 6 -20.34 11.94 -5.09
CA VAL A 6 -19.71 10.77 -4.48
C VAL A 6 -20.66 9.58 -4.52
N GLU A 7 -21.92 9.76 -4.14
CA GLU A 7 -22.94 8.71 -4.23
C GLU A 7 -23.13 8.19 -5.65
N THR A 8 -23.25 9.08 -6.65
CA THR A 8 -23.35 8.70 -8.07
C THR A 8 -22.12 7.91 -8.52
N PHE A 9 -20.93 8.32 -8.09
CA PHE A 9 -19.71 7.58 -8.40
C PHE A 9 -19.73 6.17 -7.79
N ILE A 10 -20.04 6.02 -6.49
CA ILE A 10 -20.12 4.70 -5.84
C ILE A 10 -21.19 3.83 -6.52
N LEU A 11 -22.37 4.40 -6.85
CA LEU A 11 -23.43 3.68 -7.56
C LEU A 11 -22.93 3.15 -8.90
N HIS A 12 -22.30 4.00 -9.71
CA HIS A 12 -21.78 3.59 -11.00
C HIS A 12 -20.69 2.51 -10.85
N ARG A 13 -19.77 2.68 -9.90
CA ARG A 13 -18.72 1.69 -9.61
C ARG A 13 -19.29 0.32 -9.27
N ILE A 14 -20.19 0.25 -8.29
CA ILE A 14 -20.72 -1.01 -7.76
C ILE A 14 -21.69 -1.69 -8.73
N PHE A 15 -22.61 -0.91 -9.32
CA PHE A 15 -23.71 -1.46 -10.10
C PHE A 15 -23.42 -1.54 -11.60
N VAL A 16 -22.49 -0.76 -12.13
CA VAL A 16 -22.18 -0.73 -13.57
C VAL A 16 -20.76 -1.23 -13.84
N ASP A 17 -19.73 -0.51 -13.37
CA ASP A 17 -18.34 -0.70 -13.83
C ASP A 17 -17.70 -2.01 -13.40
N LEU A 18 -17.96 -2.46 -12.16
CA LEU A 18 -17.30 -3.62 -11.60
C LEU A 18 -17.88 -4.93 -12.14
N ASN A 19 -16.98 -5.90 -12.39
CA ASN A 19 -17.35 -7.27 -12.75
C ASN A 19 -18.23 -7.87 -11.65
N LYS A 20 -19.40 -8.39 -12.06
CA LYS A 20 -20.42 -8.96 -11.18
C LYS A 20 -19.95 -10.22 -10.45
N ASP A 21 -18.99 -10.97 -11.00
CA ASP A 21 -18.42 -12.16 -10.38
C ASP A 21 -17.72 -11.86 -9.05
N LEU A 22 -17.20 -10.62 -8.87
CA LEU A 22 -16.58 -10.18 -7.61
C LEU A 22 -17.56 -10.24 -6.44
N PHE A 23 -18.86 -10.15 -6.71
CA PHE A 23 -19.91 -10.13 -5.70
C PHE A 23 -20.47 -11.53 -5.39
N GLU A 24 -20.16 -12.57 -6.16
CA GLU A 24 -20.69 -13.92 -5.91
C GLU A 24 -20.18 -14.51 -4.59
N LYS A 25 -18.91 -14.24 -4.25
CA LYS A 25 -18.19 -14.90 -3.15
C LYS A 25 -18.12 -14.06 -1.87
N ILE A 26 -18.92 -13.01 -1.76
CA ILE A 26 -19.02 -12.22 -0.52
C ILE A 26 -19.98 -12.98 0.40
N THR A 27 -19.44 -13.96 1.15
CA THR A 27 -20.21 -14.85 2.03
C THR A 27 -20.36 -14.33 3.45
N GLN A 28 -20.05 -13.05 3.72
CA GLN A 28 -20.36 -12.51 5.04
C GLN A 28 -21.85 -12.24 5.15
N GLU A 29 -22.41 -12.69 6.28
CA GLU A 29 -23.82 -12.49 6.62
C GLU A 29 -24.19 -11.02 6.39
N PRO A 30 -25.36 -10.76 5.79
CA PRO A 30 -25.76 -9.39 5.52
C PRO A 30 -25.79 -8.61 6.83
N ILE A 31 -24.87 -7.66 6.97
CA ILE A 31 -24.96 -6.56 7.97
C ILE A 31 -26.27 -5.78 7.75
N VAL A 32 -26.94 -5.98 6.61
CA VAL A 32 -28.28 -5.48 6.34
C VAL A 32 -29.31 -6.24 7.17
N SER A 33 -29.41 -5.87 8.44
CA SER A 33 -30.68 -5.94 9.16
C SER A 33 -31.76 -5.33 8.23
N ARG A 34 -32.71 -6.18 7.84
CA ARG A 34 -33.93 -5.90 7.08
C ARG A 34 -34.15 -4.41 6.73
N VAL A 35 -33.96 -4.07 5.45
CA VAL A 35 -34.57 -2.91 4.79
C VAL A 35 -34.21 -1.52 5.38
N LYS A 36 -33.16 -1.39 6.18
CA LYS A 36 -32.49 -0.10 6.30
C LYS A 36 -31.53 0.03 5.12
N THR A 37 -32.07 0.34 3.94
CA THR A 37 -31.32 1.12 2.93
C THR A 37 -30.99 2.45 3.59
N GLY A 38 -29.98 2.45 4.46
CA GLY A 38 -29.45 3.65 5.07
C GLY A 38 -29.04 4.58 3.93
N SER A 39 -29.72 5.72 3.87
CA SER A 39 -29.62 6.77 2.86
C SER A 39 -29.94 6.38 1.41
N LYS A 40 -31.12 6.82 0.95
CA LYS A 40 -31.58 6.96 -0.44
C LYS A 40 -31.77 5.66 -1.22
N TYR A 41 -32.94 5.52 -1.84
CA TYR A 41 -33.27 4.43 -2.76
C TYR A 41 -32.15 4.27 -3.79
N ILE A 42 -31.51 3.10 -3.86
CA ILE A 42 -30.70 2.73 -5.02
C ILE A 42 -31.65 2.82 -6.21
N PRO A 43 -31.39 3.69 -7.20
CA PRO A 43 -32.31 3.87 -8.31
C PRO A 43 -32.56 2.56 -9.05
N TYR A 44 -33.80 2.35 -9.50
CA TYR A 44 -34.27 1.08 -10.06
C TYR A 44 -33.42 0.63 -11.26
N GLU A 45 -32.94 1.58 -12.06
CA GLU A 45 -32.06 1.34 -13.20
C GLU A 45 -30.76 0.61 -12.86
N TYR A 46 -30.23 0.77 -11.63
CA TYR A 46 -29.04 0.06 -11.16
C TYR A 46 -29.34 -1.36 -10.65
N ILE A 47 -30.60 -1.63 -10.27
CA ILE A 47 -31.04 -2.90 -9.70
C ILE A 47 -31.30 -3.95 -10.80
N VAL A 48 -31.88 -3.53 -11.94
CA VAL A 48 -32.34 -4.44 -13.00
C VAL A 48 -31.18 -5.13 -13.73
N GLN A 49 -29.96 -4.60 -13.64
CA GLN A 49 -28.78 -5.13 -14.34
C GLN A 49 -28.07 -6.27 -13.59
N SER A 50 -28.51 -6.63 -12.38
CA SER A 50 -27.85 -7.67 -11.59
C SER A 50 -28.16 -9.09 -12.11
N PRO A 51 -27.16 -9.97 -12.30
CA PRO A 51 -27.38 -11.30 -12.87
C PRO A 51 -28.22 -12.22 -11.97
N THR A 52 -28.08 -12.06 -10.65
CA THR A 52 -28.77 -12.88 -9.65
C THR A 52 -29.16 -12.07 -8.42
N THR A 53 -30.16 -12.54 -7.67
CA THR A 53 -30.57 -11.95 -6.40
C THR A 53 -29.45 -11.95 -5.36
N THR A 54 -28.56 -12.94 -5.38
CA THR A 54 -27.40 -13.01 -4.48
C THR A 54 -26.39 -11.92 -4.80
N ILE A 55 -26.04 -11.74 -6.07
CA ILE A 55 -25.13 -10.67 -6.51
C ILE A 55 -25.71 -9.31 -6.14
N LEU A 56 -27.00 -9.07 -6.42
CA LEU A 56 -27.67 -7.82 -6.07
C LEU A 56 -27.57 -7.53 -4.56
N LYS A 57 -27.86 -8.51 -3.71
CA LYS A 57 -27.75 -8.35 -2.24
C LYS A 57 -26.32 -7.96 -1.82
N ASN A 58 -25.32 -8.58 -2.43
CA ASN A 58 -23.92 -8.32 -2.11
C ASN A 58 -23.45 -6.96 -2.65
N GLN A 59 -23.92 -6.54 -3.83
CA GLN A 59 -23.71 -5.18 -4.35
C GLN A 59 -24.29 -4.12 -3.40
N ILE A 60 -25.53 -4.31 -2.94
CA ILE A 60 -26.18 -3.41 -1.97
C ILE A 60 -25.39 -3.36 -0.66
N ALA A 61 -24.92 -4.51 -0.16
CA ALA A 61 -24.14 -4.56 1.07
C ALA A 61 -22.81 -3.79 0.95
N VAL A 62 -22.06 -4.00 -0.14
CA VAL A 62 -20.81 -3.27 -0.39
C VAL A 62 -21.05 -1.77 -0.60
N TYR A 63 -22.09 -1.41 -1.36
CA TYR A 63 -22.50 -0.02 -1.55
C TYR A 63 -22.77 0.68 -0.21
N ASN A 64 -23.56 0.05 0.66
CA ASN A 64 -23.88 0.61 1.98
C ASN A 64 -22.61 0.73 2.85
N ALA A 65 -21.76 -0.30 2.87
CA ALA A 65 -20.53 -0.28 3.66
C ALA A 65 -19.56 0.83 3.22
N ILE A 66 -19.35 1.00 1.91
CA ILE A 66 -18.54 2.10 1.38
C ILE A 66 -19.20 3.44 1.70
N SER A 67 -20.50 3.58 1.49
CA SER A 67 -21.22 4.85 1.70
C SER A 67 -21.19 5.28 3.17
N GLU A 68 -21.38 4.36 4.10
CA GLU A 68 -21.24 4.61 5.54
C GLU A 68 -19.81 5.02 5.88
N LYS A 69 -18.80 4.29 5.36
CA LYS A 69 -17.41 4.61 5.64
C LYS A 69 -16.98 5.98 5.11
N ILE A 70 -17.47 6.34 3.93
CA ILE A 70 -17.22 7.62 3.27
C ILE A 70 -17.78 8.80 4.09
N GLN A 71 -18.89 8.63 4.82
CA GLN A 71 -19.47 9.67 5.67
C GLN A 71 -18.59 10.01 6.90
N GLU A 72 -17.70 9.10 7.31
CA GLU A 72 -16.78 9.28 8.44
C GLU A 72 -15.45 9.94 8.04
N LEU A 73 -15.18 10.07 6.74
CA LEU A 73 -13.87 10.46 6.22
C LEU A 73 -13.85 11.91 5.71
N PRO A 74 -12.70 12.60 5.77
CA PRO A 74 -12.54 13.96 5.21
C PRO A 74 -12.43 13.91 3.68
N ILE A 75 -13.56 13.65 3.02
CA ILE A 75 -13.64 13.50 1.57
C ILE A 75 -13.59 14.87 0.86
N THR A 76 -12.78 14.95 -0.18
CA THR A 76 -12.58 16.12 -1.05
C THR A 76 -12.67 15.72 -2.51
N GLU A 77 -12.79 16.71 -3.41
CA GLU A 77 -12.85 16.47 -4.86
C GLU A 77 -11.59 15.82 -5.42
N ASN A 78 -10.48 15.89 -4.69
CA ASN A 78 -9.20 15.35 -5.11
C ASN A 78 -8.98 13.92 -4.62
N ASN A 79 -9.59 13.50 -3.51
CA ASN A 79 -9.27 12.20 -2.88
C ASN A 79 -10.37 11.14 -2.96
N PHE A 80 -11.63 11.52 -3.24
CA PHE A 80 -12.76 10.62 -3.06
C PHE A 80 -12.67 9.35 -3.93
N GLU A 81 -12.23 9.48 -5.18
CA GLU A 81 -12.09 8.33 -6.10
C GLU A 81 -11.02 7.35 -5.59
N LEU A 82 -9.88 7.86 -5.11
CA LEU A 82 -8.78 7.03 -4.58
C LEU A 82 -9.20 6.29 -3.31
N ILE A 83 -9.93 6.97 -2.43
CA ILE A 83 -10.50 6.39 -1.22
C ILE A 83 -11.49 5.28 -1.58
N ILE A 84 -12.39 5.53 -2.54
CA ILE A 84 -13.39 4.55 -2.98
C ILE A 84 -12.70 3.34 -3.60
N TYR A 85 -11.72 3.51 -4.50
CA TYR A 85 -10.96 2.39 -5.04
C TYR A 85 -10.26 1.56 -3.95
N GLY A 86 -9.72 2.23 -2.93
CA GLY A 86 -9.10 1.52 -1.81
C GLY A 86 -10.11 0.72 -0.97
N LEU A 87 -11.28 1.29 -0.69
CA LEU A 87 -12.37 0.61 0.03
C LEU A 87 -12.98 -0.53 -0.81
N GLU A 88 -13.14 -0.34 -2.12
CA GLU A 88 -13.53 -1.39 -3.06
C GLU A 88 -12.61 -2.61 -2.92
N TYR A 89 -11.29 -2.39 -2.87
CA TYR A 89 -10.35 -3.48 -2.67
C TYR A 89 -10.54 -4.20 -1.34
N GLN A 90 -10.69 -3.44 -0.24
CA GLN A 90 -10.92 -4.01 1.08
C GLN A 90 -12.19 -4.87 1.15
N TYR A 91 -13.29 -4.39 0.56
CA TYR A 91 -14.58 -5.08 0.64
C TYR A 91 -14.73 -6.23 -0.35
N LEU A 92 -14.21 -6.09 -1.57
CA LEU A 92 -14.39 -7.09 -2.64
C LEU A 92 -13.29 -8.15 -2.63
N HIS A 93 -12.03 -7.74 -2.44
CA HIS A 93 -10.89 -8.64 -2.56
C HIS A 93 -10.41 -9.18 -1.21
N LEU A 94 -10.46 -8.37 -0.15
CA LEU A 94 -10.04 -8.77 1.20
C LEU A 94 -11.19 -9.26 2.08
N LYS A 95 -12.45 -9.02 1.68
CA LYS A 95 -13.66 -9.50 2.34
C LYS A 95 -13.66 -9.22 3.85
N PHE A 96 -13.36 -7.98 4.22
CA PHE A 96 -13.41 -7.49 5.61
C PHE A 96 -12.46 -8.19 6.60
N ARG A 97 -11.44 -8.93 6.14
CA ARG A 97 -10.41 -9.47 7.04
C ARG A 97 -9.54 -8.34 7.59
N THR A 98 -8.89 -8.58 8.74
CA THR A 98 -7.86 -7.69 9.27
C THR A 98 -6.75 -7.50 8.25
N LEU A 99 -6.41 -6.25 7.96
CA LEU A 99 -5.37 -5.91 6.98
C LEU A 99 -3.98 -6.32 7.48
N GLU A 100 -3.22 -6.95 6.59
CA GLU A 100 -1.80 -7.22 6.77
C GLU A 100 -0.97 -6.21 5.95
N ARG A 101 0.34 -6.15 6.19
CA ARG A 101 1.23 -5.23 5.46
C ARG A 101 1.19 -5.43 3.94
N LYS A 102 1.12 -6.69 3.48
CA LYS A 102 0.98 -7.01 2.05
C LYS A 102 -0.30 -6.46 1.46
N ASP A 103 -1.40 -6.48 2.21
CA ASP A 103 -2.69 -5.99 1.75
C ASP A 103 -2.65 -4.48 1.49
N VAL A 104 -1.85 -3.73 2.25
CA VAL A 104 -1.67 -2.29 2.01
C VAL A 104 -0.99 -2.04 0.67
N VAL A 105 0.03 -2.82 0.31
CA VAL A 105 0.70 -2.67 -0.98
C VAL A 105 -0.22 -3.09 -2.12
N ASP A 106 -1.03 -4.13 -1.92
CA ASP A 106 -2.09 -4.55 -2.85
C ASP A 106 -3.14 -3.46 -3.06
N ILE A 107 -3.60 -2.80 -1.99
CA ILE A 107 -4.55 -1.68 -2.06
C ILE A 107 -3.94 -0.54 -2.88
N ILE A 108 -2.70 -0.13 -2.61
CA ILE A 108 -2.02 0.93 -3.37
C ILE A 108 -1.96 0.55 -4.85
N GLY A 109 -1.57 -0.70 -5.15
CA GLY A 109 -1.54 -1.23 -6.52
C GLY A 109 -2.90 -1.20 -7.21
N TYR A 110 -3.96 -1.58 -6.49
CA TYR A 110 -5.33 -1.51 -6.99
C TYR A 110 -5.73 -0.10 -7.36
N VAL A 111 -5.50 0.86 -6.47
CA VAL A 111 -5.80 2.28 -6.72
C VAL A 111 -5.04 2.82 -7.94
N ILE A 112 -3.74 2.53 -8.05
CA ILE A 112 -2.91 2.96 -9.20
C ILE A 112 -3.39 2.32 -10.50
N SER A 113 -3.84 1.06 -10.45
CA SER A 113 -4.26 0.35 -11.65
C SER A 113 -5.61 0.82 -12.17
N THR A 114 -6.51 1.19 -11.25
CA THR A 114 -7.93 1.51 -11.50
C THR A 114 -8.12 2.99 -11.84
N SER A 115 -7.29 3.87 -11.28
CA SER A 115 -7.34 5.31 -11.57
C SER A 115 -6.85 5.62 -12.99
N ASP A 116 -7.34 6.74 -13.53
CA ASP A 116 -6.98 7.25 -14.86
C ASP A 116 -5.56 7.86 -14.93
N GLY A 117 -4.81 7.80 -13.83
CA GLY A 117 -3.43 8.27 -13.73
C GLY A 117 -3.25 9.74 -13.38
N LYS A 118 -4.32 10.50 -13.10
CA LYS A 118 -4.24 11.94 -12.79
C LYS A 118 -4.23 12.23 -11.28
N PHE A 119 -3.32 11.62 -10.54
CA PHE A 119 -3.17 11.88 -9.10
C PHE A 119 -1.72 12.17 -8.72
N GLY A 120 -1.53 13.08 -7.77
CA GLY A 120 -0.24 13.27 -7.11
C GLY A 120 0.02 12.20 -6.06
N ILE A 121 1.29 11.86 -5.81
CA ILE A 121 1.66 10.86 -4.79
C ILE A 121 1.21 11.27 -3.39
N THR A 122 1.35 12.55 -3.05
CA THR A 122 0.86 13.08 -1.77
C THR A 122 -0.62 12.75 -1.57
N ASN A 123 -1.45 13.00 -2.59
CA ASN A 123 -2.88 12.74 -2.54
C ASN A 123 -3.19 11.23 -2.45
N LEU A 124 -2.46 10.38 -3.17
CA LEU A 124 -2.57 8.92 -3.03
C LEU A 124 -2.22 8.46 -1.61
N VAL A 125 -1.08 8.90 -1.08
CA VAL A 125 -0.60 8.53 0.26
C VAL A 125 -1.61 8.93 1.33
N GLU A 126 -2.06 10.19 1.31
CA GLU A 126 -3.05 10.69 2.26
C GLU A 126 -4.37 9.91 2.16
N SER A 127 -4.85 9.64 0.94
CA SER A 127 -6.07 8.86 0.70
C SER A 127 -5.99 7.45 1.27
N ILE A 128 -4.88 6.74 1.04
CA ILE A 128 -4.70 5.38 1.57
C ILE A 128 -4.55 5.40 3.09
N GLN A 129 -3.84 6.37 3.66
CA GLN A 129 -3.66 6.48 5.13
C GLN A 129 -4.97 6.74 5.89
N LEU A 130 -5.99 7.30 5.23
CA LEU A 130 -7.33 7.52 5.80
C LEU A 130 -8.13 6.22 5.96
N ILE A 131 -7.87 5.19 5.15
CA ILE A 131 -8.70 3.96 5.12
C ILE A 131 -8.02 2.73 5.73
N ILE A 132 -6.79 2.85 6.23
CA ILE A 132 -6.05 1.73 6.85
C ILE A 132 -5.77 1.98 8.33
N ASP A 133 -5.50 0.90 9.06
CA ASP A 133 -5.06 0.96 10.46
C ASP A 133 -3.80 1.84 10.59
N PRO A 134 -3.74 2.78 11.56
CA PRO A 134 -2.56 3.60 11.83
C PRO A 134 -1.24 2.84 11.92
N LYS A 135 -1.23 1.61 12.46
CA LYS A 135 -0.03 0.76 12.58
C LYS A 135 0.54 0.33 11.23
N LEU A 136 -0.26 0.34 10.19
CA LEU A 136 0.13 -0.07 8.84
C LEU A 136 0.56 1.11 7.95
N ARG A 137 0.37 2.36 8.39
CA ARG A 137 0.74 3.57 7.62
C ARG A 137 2.21 3.62 7.23
N VAL A 138 3.08 2.99 8.01
CA VAL A 138 4.51 2.82 7.69
C VAL A 138 4.75 2.21 6.31
N VAL A 139 3.89 1.28 5.86
CA VAL A 139 4.00 0.64 4.54
C VAL A 139 3.73 1.66 3.42
N VAL A 140 2.78 2.57 3.64
CA VAL A 140 2.47 3.66 2.71
C VAL A 140 3.63 4.64 2.63
N ASP A 141 4.27 4.93 3.77
CA ASP A 141 5.45 5.80 3.82
C ASP A 141 6.65 5.16 3.12
N ASP A 142 6.84 3.83 3.24
CA ASP A 142 7.87 3.10 2.50
C ASP A 142 7.64 3.22 0.99
N PHE A 143 6.41 2.96 0.53
CA PHE A 143 6.03 3.17 -0.87
C PHE A 143 6.32 4.59 -1.34
N ALA A 144 5.83 5.59 -0.60
CA ALA A 144 6.06 7.00 -0.91
C ALA A 144 7.56 7.33 -1.01
N SER A 145 8.38 6.79 -0.12
CA SER A 145 9.83 6.96 -0.16
C SER A 145 10.43 6.36 -1.43
N PHE A 146 10.04 5.15 -1.83
CA PHE A 146 10.56 4.52 -3.05
C PHE A 146 10.11 5.20 -4.34
N THR A 147 8.96 5.90 -4.34
CA THR A 147 8.58 6.72 -5.50
C THR A 147 9.57 7.85 -5.80
N LYS A 148 10.25 8.39 -4.77
CA LYS A 148 11.21 9.50 -4.93
C LYS A 148 12.47 9.13 -5.72
N THR A 149 12.77 7.84 -5.82
CA THR A 149 13.87 7.32 -6.64
C THR A 149 13.66 7.57 -8.13
N PHE A 150 12.40 7.72 -8.56
CA PHE A 150 12.06 7.87 -9.96
C PHE A 150 11.90 9.35 -10.32
N PRO A 151 12.69 9.88 -11.27
CA PRO A 151 12.59 11.30 -11.64
C PRO A 151 11.26 11.64 -12.30
N ASN A 152 10.64 10.68 -13.00
CA ASN A 152 9.35 10.83 -13.64
C ASN A 152 8.40 9.74 -13.16
N LEU A 153 7.28 10.15 -12.57
CA LEU A 153 6.25 9.23 -12.10
C LEU A 153 5.30 8.86 -13.23
N THR A 154 5.48 7.63 -13.71
CA THR A 154 4.62 6.93 -14.67
C THR A 154 4.02 5.69 -14.01
N LYS A 155 2.96 5.12 -14.61
CA LYS A 155 2.40 3.83 -14.15
C LYS A 155 3.47 2.74 -14.04
N THR A 156 4.42 2.69 -14.97
CA THR A 156 5.57 1.78 -14.92
C THR A 156 6.46 2.02 -13.71
N SER A 157 6.86 3.26 -13.45
CA SER A 157 7.68 3.57 -12.26
C SER A 157 6.94 3.33 -10.94
N LEU A 158 5.61 3.53 -10.92
CA LEU A 158 4.80 3.23 -9.74
C LEU A 158 4.69 1.72 -9.51
N ASN A 159 4.56 0.93 -10.58
CA ASN A 159 4.63 -0.53 -10.49
C ASN A 159 6.01 -1.00 -10.00
N HIS A 160 7.09 -0.35 -10.42
CA HIS A 160 8.42 -0.62 -9.87
C HIS A 160 8.51 -0.25 -8.39
N ALA A 161 7.98 0.91 -7.98
CA ALA A 161 7.93 1.30 -6.58
C ALA A 161 7.13 0.29 -5.73
N LEU A 162 5.98 -0.19 -6.22
CA LEU A 162 5.20 -1.26 -5.57
C LEU A 162 6.01 -2.55 -5.43
N ALA A 163 6.70 -2.97 -6.49
CA ALA A 163 7.55 -4.15 -6.47
C ALA A 163 8.68 -4.02 -5.43
N ILE A 164 9.30 -2.84 -5.33
CA ILE A 164 10.31 -2.54 -4.30
C ILE A 164 9.66 -2.58 -2.91
N THR A 165 8.48 -1.99 -2.71
CA THR A 165 7.80 -2.00 -1.40
C THR A 165 7.45 -3.42 -0.94
N TYR A 166 6.96 -4.27 -1.84
CA TYR A 166 6.70 -5.68 -1.55
C TYR A 166 7.96 -6.41 -1.09
N ALA A 167 9.01 -6.31 -1.90
CA ALA A 167 10.28 -6.96 -1.65
C ALA A 167 10.91 -6.44 -0.34
N TYR A 168 10.94 -5.11 -0.15
CA TYR A 168 11.38 -4.48 1.08
C TYR A 168 10.60 -4.99 2.29
N GLY A 169 9.30 -5.26 2.14
CA GLY A 169 8.49 -5.79 3.23
C GLY A 169 8.93 -7.18 3.70
N ILE A 170 9.45 -8.03 2.81
CA ILE A 170 10.00 -9.35 3.13
C ILE A 170 11.32 -9.20 3.91
N PHE A 171 12.16 -8.26 3.49
CA PHE A 171 13.43 -7.96 4.13
C PHE A 171 13.27 -7.30 5.51
N PHE A 172 12.49 -6.23 5.54
CA PHE A 172 12.51 -5.26 6.62
C PHE A 172 11.64 -5.68 7.80
N TYR A 173 10.40 -6.13 7.57
CA TYR A 173 9.44 -6.32 8.67
C TYR A 173 9.72 -7.52 9.59
N PRO A 174 10.14 -8.69 9.08
CA PRO A 174 10.42 -9.83 9.95
C PRO A 174 11.69 -9.66 10.78
N VAL A 175 12.72 -9.01 10.21
CA VAL A 175 14.07 -8.98 10.79
C VAL A 175 14.41 -7.60 11.37
N VAL A 176 14.31 -6.56 10.54
CA VAL A 176 14.89 -5.24 10.85
C VAL A 176 13.93 -4.35 11.64
N HIS A 177 12.63 -4.46 11.42
CA HIS A 177 11.64 -3.53 11.97
C HIS A 177 11.56 -3.57 13.49
N ASN A 178 11.52 -4.76 14.09
CA ASN A 178 11.42 -4.90 15.55
C ASN A 178 12.67 -4.36 16.24
N VAL A 179 13.82 -4.63 15.64
CA VAL A 179 15.12 -4.15 16.05
C VAL A 179 15.18 -2.62 16.01
N LEU A 180 14.79 -2.02 14.88
CA LEU A 180 14.84 -0.56 14.73
C LEU A 180 13.83 0.18 15.59
N ASN A 181 12.70 -0.42 15.95
CA ASN A 181 11.74 0.21 16.86
C ASN A 181 12.29 0.42 18.28
N CYS A 182 13.42 -0.21 18.65
CA CYS A 182 14.12 0.02 19.91
C CYS A 182 15.21 1.10 19.82
N THR A 183 15.50 1.62 18.61
CA THR A 183 16.54 2.65 18.40
C THR A 183 16.05 4.03 18.83
N LYS A 184 16.97 4.93 19.18
CA LYS A 184 16.59 6.30 19.59
C LYS A 184 16.09 7.12 18.41
N ASN A 185 16.55 6.81 17.20
CA ASN A 185 16.22 7.55 15.99
C ASN A 185 15.63 6.66 14.88
N VAL A 186 14.45 6.09 15.16
CA VAL A 186 13.71 5.19 14.26
C VAL A 186 13.56 5.76 12.84
N LYS A 187 13.33 7.07 12.71
CA LYS A 187 13.14 7.73 11.41
C LYS A 187 14.43 7.69 10.58
N LEU A 188 15.54 8.17 11.14
CA LEU A 188 16.85 8.16 10.46
C LEU A 188 17.22 6.74 10.02
N MET A 189 17.04 5.77 10.92
CA MET A 189 17.38 4.39 10.62
C MET A 189 16.50 3.79 9.53
N ARG A 190 15.20 4.10 9.53
CA ARG A 190 14.31 3.62 8.46
C ARG A 190 14.66 4.25 7.10
N ASP A 191 14.97 5.54 7.08
CA ASP A 191 15.40 6.23 5.85
C ASP A 191 16.71 5.65 5.32
N PHE A 192 17.68 5.39 6.21
CA PHE A 192 18.91 4.69 5.85
C PHE A 192 18.64 3.28 5.31
N MET A 193 17.81 2.47 5.97
CA MET A 193 17.53 1.10 5.50
C MET A 193 16.82 1.07 4.14
N ARG A 194 15.96 2.05 3.84
CA ARG A 194 15.36 2.20 2.50
C ARG A 194 16.42 2.55 1.45
N TYR A 195 17.31 3.50 1.78
CA TYR A 195 18.44 3.86 0.93
C TYR A 195 19.33 2.63 0.67
N TYR A 196 19.79 1.95 1.71
CA TYR A 196 20.66 0.78 1.61
C TYR A 196 20.01 -0.33 0.76
N TYR A 197 18.73 -0.63 1.02
CA TYR A 197 18.01 -1.64 0.26
C TYR A 197 17.92 -1.31 -1.23
N LEU A 198 17.68 -0.04 -1.57
CA LEU A 198 17.65 0.39 -2.96
C LEU A 198 19.02 0.25 -3.63
N ARG A 199 20.11 0.61 -2.93
CA ARG A 199 21.48 0.41 -3.43
C ARG A 199 21.76 -1.09 -3.67
N TYR A 200 21.33 -1.95 -2.75
CA TYR A 200 21.43 -3.40 -2.89
C TYR A 200 20.69 -3.94 -4.12
N LEU A 201 19.47 -3.47 -4.39
CA LEU A 201 18.73 -3.86 -5.60
C LEU A 201 19.37 -3.34 -6.90
N GLN A 202 20.10 -2.23 -6.84
CA GLN A 202 20.79 -1.61 -7.98
C GLN A 202 22.19 -2.19 -8.24
N ASN A 203 22.78 -2.93 -7.29
CA ASN A 203 24.12 -3.49 -7.44
C ASN A 203 24.11 -4.59 -8.53
N PRO A 204 24.85 -4.40 -9.64
CA PRO A 204 24.86 -5.36 -10.75
C PRO A 204 25.54 -6.69 -10.42
N ASN A 205 26.46 -6.71 -9.45
CA ASN A 205 27.26 -7.90 -9.14
C ASN A 205 26.54 -8.88 -8.20
N ASP A 206 25.35 -8.53 -7.72
CA ASP A 206 24.65 -9.26 -6.66
C ASP A 206 25.49 -9.45 -5.37
N GLU A 207 26.56 -8.68 -5.20
CA GLU A 207 27.46 -8.69 -4.04
C GLU A 207 26.90 -7.90 -2.85
N PHE A 208 27.27 -8.31 -1.64
CA PHE A 208 26.96 -7.58 -0.41
C PHE A 208 27.62 -6.20 -0.44
N ILE A 209 26.85 -5.16 -0.12
CA ILE A 209 27.36 -3.79 -0.07
C ILE A 209 27.76 -3.47 1.36
N ASP A 210 28.97 -2.95 1.56
CA ASP A 210 29.46 -2.51 2.86
C ASP A 210 28.54 -1.43 3.45
N ILE A 211 27.88 -1.79 4.54
CA ILE A 211 26.94 -0.95 5.28
C ILE A 211 27.61 0.33 5.80
N THR A 212 28.87 0.27 6.21
CA THR A 212 29.61 1.41 6.77
C THR A 212 29.86 2.46 5.69
N GLN A 213 30.28 2.02 4.51
CA GLN A 213 30.49 2.89 3.36
C GLN A 213 29.18 3.51 2.88
N GLU A 214 28.09 2.73 2.86
CA GLU A 214 26.78 3.25 2.47
C GLU A 214 26.17 4.19 3.51
N ALA A 215 26.44 4.00 4.80
CA ALA A 215 26.06 4.95 5.85
C ALA A 215 26.73 6.31 5.64
N TYR A 216 28.01 6.32 5.29
CA TYR A 216 28.71 7.54 4.92
C TYR A 216 28.11 8.20 3.66
N ASN A 217 27.88 7.43 2.60
CA ASN A 217 27.29 7.94 1.36
C ASN A 217 25.91 8.56 1.60
N PHE A 218 25.04 7.84 2.32
CA PHE A 218 23.71 8.32 2.72
C PHE A 218 23.79 9.64 3.50
N CYS A 219 24.70 9.74 4.47
CA CYS A 219 24.83 10.94 5.30
C CYS A 219 25.42 12.12 4.52
N LYS A 220 26.35 11.86 3.60
CA LYS A 220 26.89 12.88 2.70
C LYS A 220 25.80 13.49 1.81
N GLU A 221 24.86 12.67 1.34
CA GLU A 221 23.75 13.12 0.48
C GLU A 221 22.65 13.86 1.27
N ASN A 222 22.30 13.37 2.46
CA ASN A 222 21.12 13.86 3.21
C ASN A 222 21.46 14.86 4.33
N PHE A 223 22.71 14.87 4.80
CA PHE A 223 23.17 15.69 5.93
C PHE A 223 24.56 16.31 5.64
N PRO A 224 24.72 17.12 4.58
CA PRO A 224 26.03 17.61 4.14
C PRO A 224 26.78 18.47 5.17
N ASN A 225 26.06 19.04 6.16
CA ASN A 225 26.63 19.86 7.22
C ASN A 225 26.96 19.08 8.51
N ASP A 226 26.63 17.78 8.58
CA ASP A 226 26.75 16.98 9.80
C ASP A 226 27.09 15.51 9.50
N ILE A 227 27.90 15.30 8.45
CA ILE A 227 28.16 13.98 7.86
C ILE A 227 28.72 13.02 8.91
N GLU A 228 29.81 13.39 9.59
CA GLU A 228 30.51 12.53 10.54
C GLU A 228 29.62 12.13 11.72
N GLN A 229 28.93 13.09 12.34
CA GLN A 229 28.06 12.80 13.47
C GLN A 229 26.89 11.90 13.05
N LYS A 230 26.29 12.14 11.88
CA LYS A 230 25.17 11.34 11.37
C LYS A 230 25.61 9.94 10.96
N THR A 231 26.78 9.80 10.34
CA THR A 231 27.35 8.50 10.00
C THR A 231 27.62 7.68 11.26
N ASN A 232 28.22 8.27 12.29
CA ASN A 232 28.43 7.60 13.57
C ASN A 232 27.11 7.19 14.23
N GLN A 233 26.09 8.06 14.22
CA GLN A 233 24.75 7.70 14.71
C GLN A 233 24.15 6.49 13.99
N VAL A 234 24.24 6.45 12.66
CA VAL A 234 23.73 5.32 11.86
C VAL A 234 24.49 4.03 12.18
N ILE A 235 25.82 4.09 12.23
CA ILE A 235 26.68 2.93 12.52
C ILE A 235 26.39 2.39 13.93
N ASP A 236 26.40 3.26 14.95
CA ASP A 236 26.17 2.87 16.35
C ASP A 236 24.82 2.17 16.52
N GLU A 237 23.75 2.77 15.96
CA GLU A 237 22.40 2.19 16.03
C GLU A 237 22.34 0.84 15.29
N MET A 238 23.05 0.65 14.17
CA MET A 238 23.08 -0.65 13.48
C MET A 238 23.87 -1.71 14.24
N THR A 239 25.01 -1.36 14.83
CA THR A 239 25.84 -2.31 15.60
C THR A 239 25.10 -2.77 16.86
N LEU A 240 24.38 -1.86 17.52
CA LEU A 240 23.62 -2.18 18.74
C LEU A 240 22.37 -3.01 18.47
N SER A 241 21.79 -2.93 17.28
CA SER A 241 20.44 -3.41 17.03
C SER A 241 20.39 -4.58 16.00
N VAL A 242 21.05 -4.48 14.83
CA VAL A 242 20.73 -5.29 13.64
C VAL A 242 21.56 -6.58 13.48
N LEU A 243 22.78 -6.65 13.99
CA LEU A 243 23.75 -7.66 13.51
C LEU A 243 23.85 -8.94 14.34
N SER A 244 23.00 -9.16 15.35
CA SER A 244 23.05 -10.40 16.14
C SER A 244 22.67 -11.66 15.33
N SER A 245 22.04 -11.53 14.16
CA SER A 245 21.77 -12.65 13.25
C SER A 245 22.07 -12.32 11.78
N THR A 246 23.34 -12.06 11.44
CA THR A 246 23.78 -11.75 10.05
C THR A 246 23.26 -12.76 9.01
N LEU A 247 23.18 -14.05 9.35
CA LEU A 247 22.63 -15.10 8.47
C LEU A 247 21.17 -14.83 8.09
N GLY A 248 20.30 -14.54 9.05
CA GLY A 248 18.88 -14.27 8.79
C GLY A 248 18.66 -12.98 7.98
N LEU A 249 19.57 -12.00 8.09
CA LEU A 249 19.54 -10.79 7.27
C LEU A 249 19.87 -11.08 5.80
N LEU A 250 20.90 -11.89 5.55
CA LEU A 250 21.33 -12.27 4.20
C LEU A 250 20.27 -13.09 3.48
N ASP A 251 19.72 -14.12 4.12
CA ASP A 251 18.65 -14.95 3.54
C ASP A 251 17.41 -14.11 3.19
N SER A 252 17.07 -13.15 4.06
CA SER A 252 15.95 -12.24 3.87
C SER A 252 16.19 -11.24 2.72
N LEU A 253 17.43 -10.75 2.58
CA LEU A 253 17.85 -9.92 1.44
C LEU A 253 17.75 -10.69 0.11
N GLU A 254 18.27 -11.92 0.07
CA GLU A 254 18.20 -12.76 -1.15
C GLU A 254 16.76 -13.07 -1.54
N THR A 255 15.94 -13.50 -0.59
CA THR A 255 14.51 -13.78 -0.80
C THR A 255 13.79 -12.54 -1.33
N SER A 256 14.04 -11.39 -0.72
CA SER A 256 13.44 -10.13 -1.17
C SER A 256 13.86 -9.74 -2.58
N LYS A 257 15.13 -9.98 -2.96
CA LYS A 257 15.64 -9.68 -4.30
C LYS A 257 14.97 -10.52 -5.36
N LEU A 258 14.75 -11.80 -5.07
CA LEU A 258 14.01 -12.71 -5.96
C LEU A 258 12.57 -12.23 -6.15
N GLU A 259 11.89 -11.84 -5.07
CA GLU A 259 10.54 -11.27 -5.14
C GLU A 259 10.50 -10.02 -6.03
N TYR A 260 11.46 -9.11 -5.85
CA TYR A 260 11.57 -7.91 -6.70
C TYR A 260 11.79 -8.27 -8.17
N LYS A 261 12.72 -9.20 -8.46
CA LYS A 261 13.01 -9.66 -9.83
C LYS A 261 11.78 -10.29 -10.49
N GLN A 262 10.94 -11.01 -9.75
CA GLN A 262 9.69 -11.59 -10.26
C GLN A 262 8.64 -10.52 -10.53
N ARG A 263 8.37 -9.63 -9.55
CA ARG A 263 7.31 -8.61 -9.67
C ARG A 263 7.59 -7.53 -10.71
N ARG A 264 8.86 -7.16 -10.91
CA ARG A 264 9.22 -6.12 -11.91
C ARG A 264 8.90 -6.55 -13.34
N ILE A 265 8.92 -7.86 -13.63
CA ILE A 265 8.68 -8.40 -14.98
C ILE A 265 7.18 -8.55 -15.25
N GLY A 266 6.38 -8.82 -14.22
CA GLY A 266 5.03 -9.36 -14.38
C GLY A 266 3.97 -8.78 -13.47
N TYR A 267 3.93 -7.47 -13.21
CA TYR A 267 2.81 -6.85 -12.48
C TYR A 267 1.52 -6.87 -13.33
N GLN A 268 0.97 -8.06 -13.51
CA GLN A 268 -0.40 -8.37 -13.88
C GLN A 268 -0.94 -9.29 -12.77
N TYR A 269 -1.38 -8.71 -11.65
CA TYR A 269 -2.25 -9.32 -10.63
C TYR A 269 -2.17 -10.85 -10.42
N THR A 270 -0.99 -11.41 -10.20
CA THR A 270 -0.89 -12.73 -9.58
C THR A 270 -0.64 -12.51 -8.10
N ARG A 271 -1.65 -12.84 -7.27
CA ARG A 271 -1.50 -12.93 -5.81
C ARG A 271 -0.33 -13.88 -5.51
N GLY A 272 0.85 -13.33 -5.27
CA GLY A 272 2.00 -14.10 -4.84
C GLY A 272 1.74 -14.67 -3.45
N SER A 273 2.00 -15.97 -3.30
CA SER A 273 2.12 -16.62 -2.00
C SER A 273 3.35 -16.08 -1.27
N LEU A 274 3.12 -15.48 -0.10
CA LEU A 274 3.99 -15.64 1.07
C LEU A 274 3.35 -16.72 1.94
#